data_AF-A0A8H4WP74-F1
#
_entry.id   AF-A0A8H4WP74-F1
#
_cell.length_a   1.000
_cell.length_b   1.000
_cell.length_c   1.000
_cell.angle_alpha   90.00
_cell.angle_beta   90.00
_cell.angle_gamma   90.00
#
_symmetry.space_group_name_H-M   'P 1'
#
loop_
_entity.id
_entity.type
_entity.pdbx_description
1 polymer ?
#
loop_
_entity_poly.entity_id
_entity_poly.type
_entity_poly.pdbx_seq_one_letter_code
_entity_poly.pdbx_strand_id
1 'polypeptide(L)'
;MFLSIIPIISIVLLAFVLRPLFNYYRGPLSRLPGPWYTHFTGLPLLYTRAVGTSRQHLRHLHKVHGPVVRVGPKEVSVNSVDGYYKVHGVGSHCLKAPVFDHIRFSHSSMLFTMRDPRIHSERKRIIGRGFAAIKEEQEVKIKRLASQAVANIKNEAEKGQADVYKWWRCLAVDVVSEMSFGKSFNLLHSGGKGLPLYTALSNAGPCVVFQAVLPRRLISLFKWSPVAWLRDVGLVAETIFNRVTAALGELRVSSNCGPSIARHLLSQEVKDKKPSLNDDELTSEVSMLLVAGSDSTATTLTYATWEIARDADLRTQIEEEVNSLPNNFTAKDVEVLPLLNSVLEEVLRMYNPAGALVERLVPPSGISVHGWDIPGGAMVYTTGWLISRLEDVFPQPDSLQAPTSGDLFRTRQSRHRPLGISSKCNHAELLKIGGDEDGRPNKVSKYGLLTLRLGYLGCQYYRNYASAYDVVFANCHFGSACCRGDGWRGEEQSRNMARQVSADRDEAAGLFNTSDLAVNICEQVITVTTVLKNTGCSKAKEVVQVYVGYSEEADEPPNLLKRFSKVELSGGKCLPVSIEIKKDDFRIWDETRDGWRLVPGIYEVMLGFSSRDIKQSKSVYISQ
;
A
#
# COMPACT_ATOMS: atom_id res chain seq x y z
N MET A 1 56.95 -13.58 20.17
CA MET A 1 55.73 -13.33 19.36
C MET A 1 54.68 -14.43 19.49
N PHE A 2 55.02 -15.72 19.41
CA PHE A 2 54.05 -16.84 19.54
C PHE A 2 53.39 -16.99 20.92
N LEU A 3 54.10 -16.70 22.02
CA LEU A 3 53.57 -16.77 23.39
C LEU A 3 52.45 -15.75 23.70
N SER A 4 52.37 -14.66 22.94
CA SER A 4 51.34 -13.62 23.11
C SER A 4 50.05 -13.90 22.33
N ILE A 5 50.10 -14.83 21.37
CA ILE A 5 48.96 -15.18 20.51
C ILE A 5 48.06 -16.23 21.19
N ILE A 6 48.66 -17.17 21.95
CA ILE A 6 47.94 -18.22 22.69
C ILE A 6 46.88 -17.69 23.66
N PRO A 7 47.14 -16.68 24.51
CA PRO A 7 46.11 -16.14 25.39
C PRO A 7 45.00 -15.41 24.61
N ILE A 8 45.33 -14.74 23.50
CA ILE A 8 44.34 -14.08 22.64
C ILE A 8 43.44 -15.12 21.97
N ILE A 9 44.00 -16.19 21.40
CA ILE A 9 43.24 -17.30 20.82
C ILE A 9 42.36 -17.97 21.88
N SER A 10 42.88 -18.17 23.09
CA SER A 10 42.13 -18.78 24.20
C SER A 10 40.97 -17.90 24.66
N ILE A 11 41.16 -16.59 24.76
CA ILE A 11 40.09 -15.62 25.06
C ILE A 11 39.04 -15.59 23.95
N VAL A 12 39.46 -15.64 22.68
CA VAL A 12 38.53 -15.68 21.53
C VAL A 12 37.72 -16.99 21.53
N LEU A 13 38.36 -18.14 21.76
CA LEU A 13 37.69 -19.43 21.87
C LEU A 13 36.73 -19.47 23.06
N LEU A 14 37.16 -18.94 24.22
CA LEU A 14 36.31 -18.85 25.41
C LEU A 14 35.12 -17.93 25.16
N ALA A 15 35.31 -16.77 24.52
CA ALA A 15 34.21 -15.89 24.12
C ALA A 15 33.28 -16.55 23.09
N PHE A 16 33.82 -17.36 22.19
CA PHE A 16 33.06 -18.13 21.20
C PHE A 16 32.19 -19.21 21.85
N VAL A 17 32.57 -19.73 23.03
CA VAL A 17 31.79 -20.72 23.80
C VAL A 17 30.83 -20.03 24.79
N LEU A 18 31.29 -19.04 25.55
CA LEU A 18 30.50 -18.39 26.60
C LEU A 18 29.37 -17.51 26.04
N ARG A 19 29.58 -16.84 24.90
CA ARG A 19 28.56 -15.98 24.29
C ARG A 19 27.30 -16.74 23.84
N PRO A 20 27.40 -17.87 23.13
CA PRO A 20 26.24 -18.69 22.82
C PRO A 20 25.56 -19.28 24.07
N LEU A 21 26.33 -19.74 25.07
CA LEU A 21 25.77 -20.20 26.36
C LEU A 21 24.99 -19.09 27.08
N PHE A 22 25.54 -17.87 27.11
CA PHE A 22 24.84 -16.70 27.63
C PHE A 22 23.56 -16.39 26.86
N ASN A 23 23.60 -16.44 25.53
CA ASN A 23 22.40 -16.24 24.70
C ASN A 23 21.34 -17.33 24.90
N TYR A 24 21.76 -18.57 25.19
CA TYR A 24 20.86 -19.67 25.49
C TYR A 24 20.11 -19.45 26.81
N TYR A 25 20.82 -19.13 27.90
CA TYR A 25 20.21 -19.02 29.24
C TYR A 25 19.66 -17.62 29.58
N ARG A 26 20.30 -16.56 29.09
CA ARG A 26 20.00 -15.16 29.43
C ARG A 26 19.85 -14.25 28.21
N GLY A 27 19.80 -14.82 27.00
CA GLY A 27 19.62 -14.04 25.79
C GLY A 27 18.29 -13.28 25.81
N PRO A 28 18.22 -12.10 25.16
CA PRO A 28 17.02 -11.29 25.11
C PRO A 28 15.81 -12.02 24.50
N LEU A 29 16.07 -12.98 23.60
CA LEU A 29 15.05 -13.82 22.95
C LEU A 29 15.04 -15.28 23.46
N SER A 30 15.74 -15.56 24.56
CA SER A 30 15.88 -16.94 25.08
C SER A 30 14.55 -17.58 25.48
N ARG A 31 13.60 -16.76 25.96
CA ARG A 31 12.28 -17.21 26.41
C ARG A 31 11.31 -17.54 25.27
N LEU A 32 11.54 -17.00 24.07
CA LEU A 32 10.67 -17.23 22.93
C LEU A 32 10.73 -18.70 22.48
N PRO A 33 9.61 -19.29 22.03
CA PRO A 33 9.61 -20.66 21.56
C PRO A 33 10.30 -20.75 20.19
N GLY A 34 10.96 -21.86 19.93
CA GLY A 34 11.62 -22.12 18.65
C GLY A 34 12.66 -23.23 18.75
N PRO A 35 13.24 -23.68 17.63
CA PRO A 35 14.22 -24.75 17.63
C PRO A 35 15.47 -24.41 18.45
N TRP A 36 16.10 -25.40 19.08
CA TRP A 36 17.26 -25.18 19.97
C TRP A 36 18.44 -24.50 19.27
N TYR A 37 18.67 -24.78 17.98
CA TYR A 37 19.78 -24.19 17.23
C TYR A 37 19.64 -22.67 17.05
N THR A 38 18.42 -22.14 17.14
CA THR A 38 18.15 -20.70 16.92
C THR A 38 18.69 -19.81 18.04
N HIS A 39 19.08 -20.39 19.18
CA HIS A 39 19.85 -19.65 20.19
C HIS A 39 21.27 -19.31 19.71
N PHE A 40 21.80 -20.08 18.76
CA PHE A 40 23.19 -20.03 18.33
C PHE A 40 23.35 -19.50 16.91
N THR A 41 22.43 -19.83 16.00
CA THR A 41 22.56 -19.53 14.58
C THR A 41 21.22 -19.28 13.88
N GLY A 42 21.22 -18.33 12.94
CA GLY A 42 20.14 -18.09 11.97
C GLY A 42 20.39 -18.75 10.61
N LEU A 43 21.48 -19.53 10.47
CA LEU A 43 21.87 -20.12 9.19
C LEU A 43 20.79 -20.99 8.53
N PRO A 44 19.97 -21.77 9.25
CA PRO A 44 18.90 -22.54 8.61
C PRO A 44 17.84 -21.65 7.92
N LEU A 45 17.49 -20.51 8.52
CA LEU A 45 16.60 -19.55 7.87
C LEU A 45 17.26 -18.93 6.64
N LEU A 46 18.54 -18.55 6.75
CA LEU A 46 19.30 -18.01 5.62
C LEU A 46 19.40 -19.02 4.46
N TYR A 47 19.70 -20.28 4.75
CA TYR A 47 19.78 -21.36 3.77
C TYR A 47 18.44 -21.58 3.05
N THR A 48 17.34 -21.70 3.81
CA THR A 48 16.00 -21.88 3.22
C THR A 48 15.57 -20.66 2.40
N ARG A 49 16.05 -19.45 2.71
CA ARG A 49 15.87 -18.27 1.85
C ARG A 49 16.67 -18.36 0.55
N ALA A 50 17.92 -18.78 0.62
CA ALA A 50 18.79 -18.92 -0.56
C ALA A 50 18.26 -19.99 -1.54
N VAL A 51 17.66 -21.07 -1.03
CA VAL A 51 17.07 -22.15 -1.85
C VAL A 51 15.59 -21.90 -2.20
N GLY A 52 14.96 -20.87 -1.63
CA GLY A 52 13.57 -20.48 -1.93
C GLY A 52 12.47 -21.27 -1.19
N THR A 53 12.84 -22.03 -0.15
CA THR A 53 11.95 -22.88 0.67
C THR A 53 11.59 -22.28 2.04
N SER A 54 11.97 -21.03 2.30
CA SER A 54 11.75 -20.34 3.59
C SER A 54 10.28 -20.26 3.99
N ARG A 55 9.36 -20.16 3.03
CA ARG A 55 7.90 -20.13 3.26
C ARG A 55 7.39 -21.42 3.91
N GLN A 56 7.78 -22.57 3.35
CA GLN A 56 7.40 -23.88 3.89
C GLN A 56 8.07 -24.12 5.25
N HIS A 57 9.34 -23.75 5.38
CA HIS A 57 10.09 -23.86 6.63
C HIS A 57 9.41 -23.08 7.77
N LEU A 58 9.08 -21.81 7.53
CA LEU A 58 8.41 -20.97 8.54
C LEU A 58 6.98 -21.45 8.82
N ARG A 59 6.23 -21.92 7.81
CA ARG A 59 4.90 -22.53 8.04
C ARG A 59 5.00 -23.71 9.00
N HIS A 60 5.98 -24.59 8.80
CA HIS A 60 6.21 -25.72 9.70
C HIS A 60 6.57 -25.26 11.11
N LEU A 61 7.50 -24.32 11.25
CA LEU A 61 7.88 -23.78 12.57
C LEU A 61 6.70 -23.16 13.32
N HIS A 62 5.86 -22.38 12.64
CA HIS A 62 4.67 -21.78 13.24
C HIS A 62 3.59 -22.81 13.61
N LYS A 63 3.47 -23.92 12.86
CA LYS A 63 2.58 -25.04 13.24
C LYS A 63 3.04 -25.74 14.52
N VAL A 64 4.35 -25.84 14.77
CA VAL A 64 4.90 -26.55 15.95
C VAL A 64 4.99 -25.63 17.17
N HIS A 65 5.43 -24.38 16.99
CA HIS A 65 5.79 -23.47 18.08
C HIS A 65 4.78 -22.34 18.31
N GLY A 66 3.77 -22.18 17.46
CA GLY A 66 2.73 -21.16 17.60
C GLY A 66 3.00 -19.85 16.83
N PRO A 67 2.30 -18.76 17.17
CA PRO A 67 2.25 -17.54 16.37
C PRO A 67 3.54 -16.68 16.42
N VAL A 68 4.38 -16.86 17.45
CA VAL A 68 5.65 -16.14 17.61
C VAL A 68 6.75 -17.18 17.75
N VAL A 69 7.77 -17.15 16.89
CA VAL A 69 8.82 -18.18 16.85
C VAL A 69 10.19 -17.56 16.70
N ARG A 70 11.15 -17.92 17.54
CA ARG A 70 12.56 -17.56 17.36
C ARG A 70 13.14 -18.35 16.18
N VAL A 71 13.74 -17.63 15.24
CA VAL A 71 14.34 -18.19 14.00
C VAL A 71 15.84 -17.93 13.88
N GLY A 72 16.38 -17.12 14.79
CA GLY A 72 17.81 -16.91 14.99
C GLY A 72 18.08 -16.16 16.30
N PRO A 73 19.35 -15.93 16.67
CA PRO A 73 19.72 -15.42 18.00
C PRO A 73 19.16 -14.02 18.31
N LYS A 74 18.88 -13.24 17.26
CA LYS A 74 18.30 -11.89 17.31
C LYS A 74 17.07 -11.76 16.40
N GLU A 75 16.50 -12.88 15.98
CA GLU A 75 15.56 -12.96 14.86
C GLU A 75 14.30 -13.72 15.28
N VAL A 76 13.13 -13.11 15.07
CA VAL A 76 11.82 -13.64 15.48
C VAL A 76 10.87 -13.60 14.30
N SER A 77 10.25 -14.73 13.97
CA SER A 77 9.14 -14.80 13.02
C SER A 77 7.82 -14.65 13.74
N VAL A 78 6.92 -13.83 13.19
CA VAL A 78 5.58 -13.60 13.70
C VAL A 78 4.57 -13.93 12.60
N ASN A 79 3.63 -14.82 12.92
CA ASN A 79 2.56 -15.25 12.04
C ASN A 79 1.21 -15.14 12.76
N SER A 80 0.72 -13.91 12.87
CA SER A 80 -0.58 -13.59 13.44
C SER A 80 -1.08 -12.26 12.90
N VAL A 81 -2.40 -12.07 12.91
CA VAL A 81 -3.02 -10.81 12.50
C VAL A 81 -2.62 -9.65 13.41
N ASP A 82 -2.74 -9.83 14.74
CA ASP A 82 -2.33 -8.83 15.73
C ASP A 82 -0.84 -8.46 15.59
N GLY A 83 0.02 -9.47 15.50
CA GLY A 83 1.46 -9.26 15.30
C GLY A 83 1.77 -8.52 14.00
N TYR A 84 1.05 -8.82 12.91
CA TYR A 84 1.22 -8.11 11.65
C TYR A 84 0.92 -6.61 11.79
N TYR A 85 -0.18 -6.22 12.45
CA TYR A 85 -0.52 -4.81 12.67
C TYR A 85 0.40 -4.12 13.69
N LYS A 86 0.89 -4.83 14.70
CA LYS A 86 1.88 -4.24 15.61
C LYS A 86 3.22 -3.95 14.93
N VAL A 87 3.57 -4.75 13.93
CA VAL A 87 4.84 -4.62 13.20
C VAL A 87 4.73 -3.66 12.02
N HIS A 88 3.63 -3.70 11.24
CA HIS A 88 3.46 -2.90 10.01
C HIS A 88 2.24 -1.98 10.02
N GLY A 89 1.41 -2.04 11.04
CA GLY A 89 0.21 -1.21 11.13
C GLY A 89 0.54 0.25 11.46
N VAL A 90 -0.47 1.09 11.28
CA VAL A 90 -0.36 2.53 11.55
C VAL A 90 0.00 2.77 13.01
N GLY A 91 1.00 3.61 13.25
CA GLY A 91 1.54 3.87 14.59
C GLY A 91 2.60 2.86 15.03
N SER A 92 2.93 1.86 14.22
CA SER A 92 4.10 1.02 14.45
C SER A 92 5.37 1.87 14.40
N HIS A 93 6.22 1.71 15.41
CA HIS A 93 7.57 2.28 15.44
C HIS A 93 8.63 1.30 14.91
N CYS A 94 8.20 0.16 14.33
CA CYS A 94 9.13 -0.81 13.75
C CYS A 94 9.66 -0.33 12.40
N LEU A 95 10.94 -0.02 12.34
CA LEU A 95 11.59 0.47 11.12
C LEU A 95 11.88 -0.67 10.16
N LYS A 96 12.02 -0.37 8.85
CA LYS A 96 12.58 -1.34 7.91
C LYS A 96 13.97 -1.80 8.40
N ALA A 97 14.28 -3.08 8.21
CA ALA A 97 15.55 -3.68 8.60
C ALA A 97 16.76 -2.98 7.96
N PRO A 98 17.96 -3.01 8.60
CA PRO A 98 19.19 -2.46 8.02
C PRO A 98 19.55 -3.03 6.65
N VAL A 99 19.13 -4.25 6.33
CA VAL A 99 19.36 -4.88 5.02
C VAL A 99 18.80 -4.07 3.85
N PHE A 100 17.73 -3.29 4.07
CA PHE A 100 17.16 -2.43 3.03
C PHE A 100 18.13 -1.32 2.59
N ASP A 101 19.08 -0.90 3.43
CA ASP A 101 20.09 0.08 3.04
C ASP A 101 21.04 -0.46 1.95
N HIS A 102 21.15 -1.78 1.81
CA HIS A 102 22.02 -2.41 0.82
C HIS A 102 21.33 -2.67 -0.52
N ILE A 103 19.99 -2.64 -0.55
CA ILE A 103 19.20 -2.90 -1.75
C ILE A 103 19.09 -1.61 -2.57
N ARG A 104 19.89 -1.45 -3.63
CA ARG A 104 19.94 -0.22 -4.45
C ARG A 104 20.29 -0.52 -5.90
N PHE A 105 19.80 0.33 -6.83
CA PHE A 105 20.29 0.34 -8.21
C PHE A 105 21.54 1.21 -8.37
N SER A 106 21.66 2.31 -7.63
CA SER A 106 22.80 3.22 -7.68
C SER A 106 23.34 3.60 -6.29
N HIS A 107 23.58 4.90 -6.05
CA HIS A 107 23.99 5.45 -4.76
C HIS A 107 22.77 5.88 -3.93
N SER A 108 21.72 6.39 -4.60
CA SER A 108 20.49 6.84 -3.94
C SER A 108 19.65 5.68 -3.39
N SER A 109 18.94 5.98 -2.30
CA SER A 109 17.91 5.09 -1.76
C SER A 109 16.60 5.30 -2.52
N MET A 110 15.77 4.27 -2.60
CA MET A 110 14.47 4.32 -3.27
C MET A 110 13.37 4.33 -2.23
N LEU A 111 12.20 4.85 -2.56
CA LEU A 111 11.03 4.88 -1.67
C LEU A 111 10.78 3.52 -1.00
N PHE A 112 10.94 2.43 -1.75
CA PHE A 112 10.82 1.06 -1.25
C PHE A 112 11.81 0.72 -0.14
N THR A 113 13.06 1.20 -0.22
CA THR A 113 14.16 0.83 0.69
C THR A 113 14.41 1.85 1.80
N MET A 114 13.86 3.05 1.69
CA MET A 114 13.99 4.08 2.72
C MET A 114 13.47 3.60 4.07
N ARG A 115 14.33 3.77 5.10
CA ARG A 115 14.08 3.38 6.48
C ARG A 115 13.63 4.54 7.36
N ASP A 116 14.10 5.75 7.08
CA ASP A 116 13.71 6.97 7.80
C ASP A 116 12.28 7.38 7.41
N PRO A 117 11.32 7.38 8.35
CA PRO A 117 9.92 7.71 8.07
C PRO A 117 9.72 9.13 7.52
N ARG A 118 10.55 10.10 7.94
CA ARG A 118 10.46 11.50 7.52
C ARG A 118 10.84 11.64 6.06
N ILE A 119 12.00 11.11 5.69
CA ILE A 119 12.50 11.13 4.30
C ILE A 119 11.58 10.30 3.38
N HIS A 120 11.11 9.15 3.88
CA HIS A 120 10.15 8.31 3.15
C HIS A 120 8.83 9.04 2.87
N SER A 121 8.26 9.72 3.87
CA SER A 121 7.02 10.49 3.71
C SER A 121 7.16 11.62 2.69
N GLU A 122 8.27 12.36 2.75
CA GLU A 122 8.58 13.41 1.78
C GLU A 122 8.72 12.85 0.35
N ARG A 123 9.51 11.77 0.19
CA ARG A 123 9.70 11.07 -1.09
C ARG A 123 8.38 10.58 -1.67
N LYS A 124 7.54 9.97 -0.83
CA LYS A 124 6.20 9.46 -1.19
C LYS A 124 5.29 10.59 -1.68
N ARG A 125 5.32 11.76 -1.02
CA ARG A 125 4.53 12.93 -1.42
C ARG A 125 4.92 13.41 -2.82
N ILE A 126 6.21 13.48 -3.12
CA ILE A 126 6.71 13.92 -4.43
C ILE A 126 6.25 12.94 -5.53
N ILE A 127 6.56 11.65 -5.37
CA ILE A 127 6.21 10.61 -6.35
C ILE A 127 4.68 10.48 -6.50
N GLY A 128 3.93 10.64 -5.41
CA GLY A 128 2.49 10.57 -5.38
C GLY A 128 1.79 11.59 -6.28
N ARG A 129 2.40 12.76 -6.52
CA ARG A 129 1.89 13.78 -7.48
C ARG A 129 2.00 13.32 -8.92
N GLY A 130 3.13 12.70 -9.29
CA GLY A 130 3.32 12.12 -10.62
C GLY A 130 2.24 11.09 -10.97
N PHE A 131 1.87 10.22 -10.03
CA PHE A 131 0.76 9.29 -10.20
C PHE A 131 -0.63 9.94 -10.29
N ALA A 132 -0.84 11.08 -9.63
CA ALA A 132 -2.13 11.77 -9.65
C ALA A 132 -2.41 12.44 -11.01
N ALA A 133 -1.34 12.85 -11.70
CA ALA A 133 -1.40 13.59 -12.95
C ALA A 133 -1.71 12.74 -14.20
N ILE A 134 -1.84 11.42 -14.05
CA ILE A 134 -1.91 10.46 -15.16
C ILE A 134 -3.19 9.65 -15.02
N LYS A 135 -4.27 10.03 -15.71
CA LYS A 135 -5.54 9.30 -15.60
C LYS A 135 -6.19 8.91 -16.92
N GLU A 136 -6.50 9.85 -17.82
CA GLU A 136 -7.40 9.52 -18.94
C GLU A 136 -6.69 8.94 -20.18
N GLU A 137 -5.54 9.51 -20.58
CA GLU A 137 -4.85 9.08 -21.81
C GLU A 137 -4.19 7.69 -21.70
N GLN A 138 -3.88 7.23 -20.49
CA GLN A 138 -3.23 5.93 -20.27
C GLN A 138 -4.18 4.76 -20.54
N GLU A 139 -5.48 4.95 -20.37
CA GLU A 139 -6.43 3.85 -20.52
C GLU A 139 -6.39 3.27 -21.93
N VAL A 140 -6.41 4.15 -22.93
CA VAL A 140 -6.33 3.79 -24.35
C VAL A 140 -5.02 3.06 -24.67
N LYS A 141 -3.90 3.58 -24.15
CA LYS A 141 -2.57 3.00 -24.36
C LYS A 141 -2.47 1.59 -23.77
N ILE A 142 -2.97 1.39 -22.55
CA ILE A 142 -2.90 0.08 -21.89
C ILE A 142 -3.87 -0.91 -22.58
N LYS A 143 -5.07 -0.50 -23.00
CA LYS A 143 -5.97 -1.36 -23.82
C LYS A 143 -5.27 -1.86 -25.08
N ARG A 144 -4.55 -0.97 -25.78
CA ARG A 144 -3.78 -1.32 -26.98
C ARG A 144 -2.68 -2.34 -26.67
N LEU A 145 -1.85 -2.09 -25.66
CA LEU A 145 -0.77 -2.99 -25.25
C LEU A 145 -1.32 -4.36 -24.83
N ALA A 146 -2.41 -4.36 -24.08
CA ALA A 146 -2.99 -5.61 -23.59
C ALA A 146 -3.65 -6.42 -24.72
N SER A 147 -4.30 -5.76 -25.68
CA SER A 147 -4.80 -6.41 -26.89
C SER A 147 -3.67 -7.04 -27.70
N GLN A 148 -2.52 -6.35 -27.80
CA GLN A 148 -1.33 -6.89 -28.46
C GLN A 148 -0.76 -8.11 -27.73
N ALA A 149 -0.71 -8.07 -26.39
CA ALA A 149 -0.25 -9.21 -25.59
C ALA A 149 -1.15 -10.45 -25.79
N VAL A 150 -2.47 -10.27 -25.76
CA VAL A 150 -3.42 -11.37 -25.98
C VAL A 150 -3.31 -11.91 -27.42
N ALA A 151 -3.14 -11.04 -28.41
CA ALA A 151 -2.91 -11.46 -29.80
C ALA A 151 -1.63 -12.29 -29.94
N ASN A 152 -0.54 -11.89 -29.28
CA ASN A 152 0.71 -12.65 -29.27
C ASN A 152 0.57 -14.01 -28.57
N ILE A 153 -0.13 -14.07 -27.43
CA ILE A 153 -0.46 -15.33 -26.74
C ILE A 153 -1.24 -16.25 -27.69
N LYS A 154 -2.28 -15.72 -28.34
CA LYS A 154 -3.11 -16.47 -29.30
C LYS A 154 -2.27 -17.03 -30.46
N ASN A 155 -1.41 -16.21 -31.06
CA ASN A 155 -0.55 -16.62 -32.17
C ASN A 155 0.44 -17.74 -31.80
N GLU A 156 0.90 -17.78 -30.54
CA GLU A 156 1.73 -18.91 -30.05
C GLU A 156 0.88 -20.14 -29.72
N ALA A 157 -0.30 -19.94 -29.12
CA ALA A 157 -1.22 -21.03 -28.79
C ALA A 157 -1.70 -21.78 -30.03
N GLU A 158 -1.98 -21.07 -31.14
CA GLU A 158 -2.33 -21.69 -32.44
C GLU A 158 -1.19 -22.52 -33.04
N LYS A 159 0.06 -22.29 -32.60
CA LYS A 159 1.24 -23.10 -32.98
C LYS A 159 1.49 -24.27 -32.01
N GLY A 160 0.61 -24.47 -31.03
CA GLY A 160 0.59 -25.61 -30.11
C GLY A 160 0.67 -25.23 -28.64
N GLN A 161 1.48 -24.24 -28.25
CA GLN A 161 1.64 -23.81 -26.86
C GLN A 161 2.07 -22.34 -26.75
N ALA A 162 1.58 -21.65 -25.72
CA ALA A 162 1.94 -20.27 -25.42
C ALA A 162 2.49 -20.13 -23.99
N ASP A 163 3.60 -19.41 -23.85
CA ASP A 163 4.11 -18.99 -22.55
C ASP A 163 3.44 -17.67 -22.16
N VAL A 164 2.36 -17.76 -21.38
CA VAL A 164 1.61 -16.58 -20.92
C VAL A 164 2.42 -15.70 -19.97
N TYR A 165 3.33 -16.27 -19.16
CA TYR A 165 4.15 -15.51 -18.22
C TYR A 165 5.11 -14.57 -18.94
N LYS A 166 5.74 -15.06 -20.01
CA LYS A 166 6.58 -14.22 -20.87
C LYS A 166 5.81 -13.01 -21.40
N TRP A 167 4.61 -13.22 -21.95
CA TRP A 167 3.82 -12.13 -22.54
C TRP A 167 3.26 -11.18 -21.48
N TRP A 168 2.83 -11.68 -20.32
CA TRP A 168 2.41 -10.84 -19.20
C TRP A 168 3.54 -10.01 -18.61
N ARG A 169 4.77 -10.53 -18.58
CA ARG A 169 5.94 -9.73 -18.20
C ARG A 169 6.24 -8.65 -19.23
N CYS A 170 6.28 -8.99 -20.53
CA CYS A 170 6.50 -7.99 -21.59
C CYS A 170 5.47 -6.86 -21.51
N LEU A 171 4.20 -7.23 -21.31
CA LEU A 171 3.11 -6.30 -21.14
C LEU A 171 3.29 -5.40 -19.91
N ALA A 172 3.60 -5.97 -18.75
CA ALA A 172 3.78 -5.21 -17.52
C ALA A 172 4.93 -4.19 -17.65
N VAL A 173 6.05 -4.58 -18.28
CA VAL A 173 7.17 -3.68 -18.56
C VAL A 173 6.77 -2.55 -19.52
N ASP A 174 6.05 -2.88 -20.60
CA ASP A 174 5.62 -1.90 -21.58
C ASP A 174 4.59 -0.91 -21.00
N VAL A 175 3.70 -1.37 -20.11
CA VAL A 175 2.77 -0.52 -19.37
C VAL A 175 3.51 0.40 -18.41
N VAL A 176 4.41 -0.13 -17.57
CA VAL A 176 5.15 0.69 -16.61
C VAL A 176 6.05 1.71 -17.34
N SER A 177 6.71 1.32 -18.43
CA SER A 177 7.51 2.26 -19.22
C SER A 177 6.67 3.35 -19.90
N GLU A 178 5.48 3.04 -20.44
CA GLU A 178 4.54 4.06 -20.91
C GLU A 178 4.11 5.02 -19.79
N MET A 179 3.78 4.51 -18.61
CA MET A 179 3.39 5.36 -17.49
C MET A 179 4.56 6.22 -16.99
N SER A 180 5.77 5.67 -16.94
CA SER A 180 6.96 6.35 -16.44
C SER A 180 7.51 7.40 -17.41
N PHE A 181 7.55 7.11 -18.71
CA PHE A 181 8.23 7.94 -19.71
C PHE A 181 7.31 8.46 -20.83
N GLY A 182 6.09 7.95 -20.96
CA GLY A 182 5.20 8.26 -22.08
C GLY A 182 5.56 7.51 -23.37
N LYS A 183 6.41 6.46 -23.27
CA LYS A 183 6.86 5.61 -24.36
C LYS A 183 7.16 4.21 -23.83
N SER A 184 6.69 3.19 -24.55
CA SER A 184 6.96 1.78 -24.26
C SER A 184 8.37 1.37 -24.71
N PHE A 185 8.95 0.38 -24.02
CA PHE A 185 10.18 -0.28 -24.45
C PHE A 185 10.00 -1.31 -25.57
N ASN A 186 8.76 -1.50 -26.05
CA ASN A 186 8.38 -2.40 -27.15
C ASN A 186 8.78 -3.86 -26.93
N LEU A 187 8.72 -4.35 -25.69
CA LEU A 187 9.00 -5.75 -25.38
C LEU A 187 7.93 -6.69 -25.97
N LEU A 188 6.69 -6.23 -26.11
CA LEU A 188 5.61 -6.98 -26.77
C LEU A 188 5.87 -7.23 -28.25
N HIS A 189 6.66 -6.39 -28.92
CA HIS A 189 6.99 -6.61 -30.34
C HIS A 189 8.04 -7.70 -30.52
N SER A 190 9.04 -7.75 -29.63
CA SER A 190 10.16 -8.71 -29.69
C SER A 190 9.93 -10.00 -28.89
N GLY A 191 8.89 -10.05 -28.07
CA GLY A 191 8.68 -11.14 -27.10
C GLY A 191 9.78 -11.21 -26.04
N GLY A 192 10.49 -10.10 -25.79
CA GLY A 192 11.62 -10.03 -24.86
C GLY A 192 12.91 -10.73 -25.32
N LYS A 193 12.90 -11.41 -26.47
CA LYS A 193 14.07 -12.17 -26.95
C LYS A 193 15.23 -11.23 -27.31
N GLY A 194 16.40 -11.55 -26.78
CA GLY A 194 17.65 -10.84 -27.09
C GLY A 194 17.77 -9.45 -26.45
N LEU A 195 16.83 -9.02 -25.61
CA LEU A 195 16.89 -7.72 -24.94
C LEU A 195 17.56 -7.85 -23.55
N PRO A 196 18.69 -7.16 -23.30
CA PRO A 196 19.36 -7.19 -21.99
C PRO A 196 18.45 -6.78 -20.84
N LEU A 197 17.51 -5.87 -21.07
CA LEU A 197 16.54 -5.43 -20.07
C LEU A 197 15.64 -6.59 -19.60
N TYR A 198 15.19 -7.46 -20.51
CA TYR A 198 14.32 -8.59 -20.14
C TYR A 198 15.08 -9.58 -19.25
N THR A 199 16.33 -9.91 -19.62
CA THR A 199 17.21 -10.78 -18.82
C THR A 199 17.56 -10.16 -17.47
N ALA A 200 17.76 -8.84 -17.42
CA ALA A 200 18.02 -8.14 -16.17
C ALA A 200 16.81 -8.20 -15.24
N LEU A 201 15.60 -8.00 -15.76
CA LEU A 201 14.35 -8.08 -14.99
C LEU A 201 14.11 -9.51 -14.47
N SER A 202 14.33 -10.55 -15.28
CA SER A 202 14.18 -11.93 -14.82
C SER A 202 15.17 -12.32 -13.71
N ASN A 203 16.31 -11.62 -13.61
CA ASN A 203 17.34 -11.83 -12.60
C ASN A 203 17.28 -10.80 -11.45
N ALA A 204 16.25 -9.95 -11.38
CA ALA A 204 16.10 -8.94 -10.34
C ALA A 204 15.95 -9.55 -8.94
N GLY A 205 15.17 -10.63 -8.80
CA GLY A 205 15.00 -11.34 -7.53
C GLY A 205 16.32 -11.85 -6.94
N PRO A 206 17.10 -12.68 -7.66
CA PRO A 206 18.43 -13.10 -7.23
C PRO A 206 19.37 -11.93 -6.91
N CYS A 207 19.36 -10.86 -7.72
CA CYS A 207 20.17 -9.67 -7.48
C CYS A 207 19.85 -9.05 -6.10
N VAL A 208 18.56 -8.88 -5.76
CA VAL A 208 18.12 -8.35 -4.46
C VAL A 208 18.53 -9.29 -3.31
N VAL A 209 18.41 -10.61 -3.48
CA VAL A 209 18.82 -11.59 -2.46
C VAL A 209 20.32 -11.51 -2.20
N PHE A 210 21.15 -11.44 -3.24
CA PHE A 210 22.59 -11.28 -3.06
C PHE A 210 22.93 -9.95 -2.40
N GLN A 211 22.28 -8.83 -2.77
CA GLN A 211 22.45 -7.54 -2.11
C GLN A 211 22.06 -7.56 -0.63
N ALA A 212 21.09 -8.39 -0.26
CA ALA A 212 20.66 -8.55 1.12
C ALA A 212 21.64 -9.38 1.98
N VAL A 213 22.41 -10.29 1.37
CA VAL A 213 23.24 -11.27 2.08
C VAL A 213 24.74 -10.97 1.99
N LEU A 214 25.19 -10.46 0.85
CA LEU A 214 26.61 -10.27 0.54
C LEU A 214 26.99 -8.78 0.54
N PRO A 215 28.21 -8.44 1.02
CA PRO A 215 28.75 -7.10 0.85
C PRO A 215 28.82 -6.69 -0.63
N ARG A 216 28.51 -5.43 -0.93
CA ARG A 216 28.49 -4.86 -2.30
C ARG A 216 29.78 -5.13 -3.09
N ARG A 217 30.94 -5.13 -2.43
CA ARG A 217 32.25 -5.42 -3.04
C ARG A 217 32.37 -6.84 -3.58
N LEU A 218 31.71 -7.83 -2.95
CA LEU A 218 31.69 -9.21 -3.44
C LEU A 218 30.75 -9.35 -4.64
N ILE A 219 29.59 -8.69 -4.60
CA ILE A 219 28.61 -8.72 -5.70
C ILE A 219 29.19 -8.07 -6.96
N SER A 220 29.99 -7.00 -6.83
CA SER A 220 30.65 -6.40 -7.99
C SER A 220 31.59 -7.37 -8.72
N LEU A 221 32.13 -8.39 -8.03
CA LEU A 221 32.96 -9.42 -8.67
C LEU A 221 32.15 -10.34 -9.58
N PHE A 222 30.83 -10.45 -9.38
CA PHE A 222 29.98 -11.34 -10.17
C PHE A 222 30.00 -10.96 -11.65
N LYS A 223 30.16 -9.67 -11.98
CA LYS A 223 30.30 -9.17 -13.36
C LYS A 223 31.49 -9.76 -14.12
N TRP A 224 32.51 -10.22 -13.39
CA TRP A 224 33.71 -10.87 -13.96
C TRP A 224 33.68 -12.39 -13.83
N SER A 225 32.56 -12.96 -13.39
CA SER A 225 32.41 -14.40 -13.27
C SER A 225 32.37 -15.08 -14.64
N PRO A 226 33.08 -16.21 -14.82
CA PRO A 226 32.95 -17.03 -16.03
C PRO A 226 31.56 -17.67 -16.14
N VAL A 227 30.81 -17.77 -15.04
CA VAL A 227 29.45 -18.31 -15.01
C VAL A 227 28.48 -17.25 -15.52
N ALA A 228 27.86 -17.50 -16.69
CA ALA A 228 26.97 -16.56 -17.36
C ALA A 228 25.85 -16.03 -16.45
N TRP A 229 25.18 -16.92 -15.71
CA TRP A 229 24.10 -16.51 -14.80
C TRP A 229 24.58 -15.56 -13.69
N LEU A 230 25.74 -15.83 -13.06
CA LEU A 230 26.30 -14.93 -12.05
C LEU A 230 26.67 -13.57 -12.65
N ARG A 231 27.27 -13.58 -13.84
CA ARG A 231 27.57 -12.34 -14.58
C ARG A 231 26.31 -11.53 -14.87
N ASP A 232 25.26 -12.17 -15.36
CA ASP A 232 23.99 -11.51 -15.67
C ASP A 232 23.36 -10.92 -14.40
N VAL A 233 23.37 -11.65 -13.28
CA VAL A 233 22.91 -11.15 -11.96
C VAL A 233 23.74 -9.94 -11.49
N GLY A 234 25.06 -9.96 -11.69
CA GLY A 234 25.94 -8.85 -11.38
C GLY A 234 25.68 -7.60 -12.23
N LEU A 235 25.17 -7.78 -13.45
CA LEU A 235 24.87 -6.70 -14.41
C LEU A 235 23.45 -6.14 -14.28
N VAL A 236 22.56 -6.77 -13.51
CA VAL A 236 21.14 -6.36 -13.39
C VAL A 236 20.99 -4.88 -13.04
N ALA A 237 21.63 -4.43 -11.96
CA ALA A 237 21.44 -3.07 -11.47
C ALA A 237 21.90 -2.02 -12.48
N GLU A 238 23.05 -2.26 -13.11
CA GLU A 238 23.62 -1.38 -14.13
C GLU A 238 22.77 -1.38 -15.41
N THR A 239 22.29 -2.54 -15.86
CA THR A 239 21.49 -2.67 -17.08
C THR A 239 20.17 -1.92 -16.95
N ILE A 240 19.47 -2.08 -15.82
CA ILE A 240 18.20 -1.39 -15.55
C ILE A 240 18.44 0.11 -15.41
N PHE A 241 19.42 0.50 -14.59
CA PHE A 241 19.71 1.91 -14.35
C PHE A 241 20.11 2.65 -15.64
N ASN A 242 21.04 2.11 -16.42
CA ASN A 242 21.46 2.71 -17.70
C ASN A 242 20.31 2.83 -18.70
N ARG A 243 19.41 1.85 -18.76
CA ARG A 243 18.24 1.89 -19.64
C ARG A 243 17.26 2.99 -19.23
N VAL A 244 17.02 3.16 -17.93
CA VAL A 244 16.18 4.23 -17.39
C VAL A 244 16.83 5.59 -17.62
N THR A 245 18.13 5.74 -17.37
CA THR A 245 18.88 6.98 -17.65
C THR A 245 18.75 7.40 -19.12
N ALA A 246 18.93 6.46 -20.05
CA ALA A 246 18.76 6.74 -21.48
C ALA A 246 17.33 7.19 -21.82
N ALA A 247 16.31 6.53 -21.24
CA ALA A 247 14.91 6.90 -21.45
C ALA A 247 14.55 8.29 -20.88
N LEU A 248 15.11 8.64 -19.70
CA LEU A 248 14.95 9.98 -19.13
C LEU A 248 15.68 11.05 -19.95
N GLY A 249 16.85 10.72 -20.52
CA GLY A 249 17.57 11.59 -21.45
C GLY A 249 16.75 11.90 -22.71
N GLU A 250 16.18 10.87 -23.35
CA GLU A 250 15.26 11.03 -24.49
C GLU A 250 14.06 11.91 -24.13
N LEU A 251 13.47 11.72 -22.94
CA LEU A 251 12.31 12.47 -22.47
C LEU A 251 12.59 13.98 -22.29
N ARG A 252 13.82 14.34 -21.91
CA ARG A 252 14.23 15.75 -21.73
C ARG A 252 14.39 16.48 -23.06
N VAL A 253 14.84 15.79 -24.10
CA VAL A 253 15.08 16.37 -25.43
C VAL A 253 13.80 16.37 -26.27
N SER A 254 12.93 15.38 -26.08
CA SER A 254 11.71 15.24 -26.88
C SER A 254 10.56 16.10 -26.38
N SER A 255 10.11 17.02 -27.23
CA SER A 255 8.86 17.76 -27.07
C SER A 255 7.61 16.88 -27.28
N ASN A 256 7.75 15.75 -27.98
CA ASN A 256 6.66 14.88 -28.46
C ASN A 256 6.33 13.69 -27.54
N CYS A 257 6.92 13.60 -26.34
CA CYS A 257 6.56 12.56 -25.38
C CYS A 257 5.26 12.91 -24.65
N GLY A 258 4.31 11.97 -24.63
CA GLY A 258 3.03 12.13 -23.94
C GLY A 258 3.17 12.34 -22.41
N PRO A 259 2.07 12.62 -21.70
CA PRO A 259 2.09 12.81 -20.25
C PRO A 259 2.58 11.55 -19.53
N SER A 260 3.52 11.74 -18.61
CA SER A 260 4.18 10.65 -17.88
C SER A 260 4.61 11.08 -16.47
N ILE A 261 4.90 10.10 -15.61
CA ILE A 261 5.31 10.35 -14.21
C ILE A 261 6.58 11.21 -14.20
N ALA A 262 7.59 10.79 -14.96
CA ALA A 262 8.86 11.49 -15.00
C ALA A 262 8.69 12.91 -15.57
N ARG A 263 7.90 13.10 -16.63
CA ARG A 263 7.67 14.43 -17.22
C ARG A 263 6.96 15.37 -16.24
N HIS A 264 5.98 14.85 -15.49
CA HIS A 264 5.30 15.64 -14.47
C HIS A 264 6.26 16.07 -13.36
N LEU A 265 7.07 15.13 -12.84
CA LEU A 265 8.04 15.41 -11.78
C LEU A 265 9.12 16.41 -12.25
N LEU A 266 9.64 16.25 -13.45
CA LEU A 266 10.60 17.19 -14.07
C LEU A 266 9.97 18.57 -14.33
N SER A 267 8.69 18.64 -14.68
CA SER A 267 8.01 19.92 -14.94
C SER A 267 7.71 20.73 -13.67
N GLN A 268 7.46 20.06 -12.52
CA GLN A 268 7.23 20.73 -11.24
C GLN A 268 8.50 21.36 -10.67
N GLU A 269 9.66 20.74 -10.91
CA GLU A 269 10.96 21.29 -10.56
C GLU A 269 11.16 22.69 -11.16
N VAL A 270 10.83 22.86 -12.43
CA VAL A 270 10.96 24.14 -13.15
C VAL A 270 10.00 25.20 -12.61
N LYS A 271 8.79 24.81 -12.21
CA LYS A 271 7.74 25.75 -11.77
C LYS A 271 7.86 26.19 -10.32
N ASP A 272 8.12 25.28 -9.39
CA ASP A 272 7.94 25.54 -7.96
C ASP A 272 9.24 25.92 -7.23
N LYS A 273 10.43 25.79 -7.86
CA LYS A 273 11.77 25.96 -7.22
C LYS A 273 11.92 25.22 -5.88
N LYS A 274 11.11 24.19 -5.64
CA LYS A 274 11.13 23.31 -4.45
C LYS A 274 12.11 22.15 -4.69
N PRO A 275 12.62 21.50 -3.63
CA PRO A 275 13.55 20.39 -3.80
C PRO A 275 12.94 19.30 -4.68
N SER A 276 13.51 19.16 -5.88
CA SER A 276 13.24 18.10 -6.84
C SER A 276 14.07 16.86 -6.49
N LEU A 277 13.64 15.72 -7.01
CA LEU A 277 14.50 14.54 -7.08
C LEU A 277 15.68 14.87 -7.99
N ASN A 278 16.91 14.67 -7.50
CA ASN A 278 18.06 14.74 -8.39
C ASN A 278 18.00 13.61 -9.44
N ASP A 279 18.84 13.69 -10.47
CA ASP A 279 18.83 12.72 -11.59
C ASP A 279 19.03 11.27 -11.12
N ASP A 280 19.94 11.03 -10.16
CA ASP A 280 20.22 9.70 -9.62
C ASP A 280 19.02 9.15 -8.83
N GLU A 281 18.37 10.01 -8.04
CA GLU A 281 17.18 9.69 -7.28
C GLU A 281 15.98 9.40 -8.19
N LEU A 282 15.70 10.26 -9.17
CA LEU A 282 14.62 10.04 -10.13
C LEU A 282 14.84 8.74 -10.92
N THR A 283 16.06 8.52 -11.40
CA THR A 283 16.43 7.29 -12.12
C THR A 283 16.27 6.06 -11.23
N SER A 284 16.67 6.14 -9.95
CA SER A 284 16.50 5.06 -8.99
C SER A 284 15.04 4.73 -8.71
N GLU A 285 14.20 5.75 -8.50
CA GLU A 285 12.76 5.57 -8.27
C GLU A 285 12.07 4.93 -9.47
N VAL A 286 12.39 5.39 -10.68
CA VAL A 286 11.81 4.82 -11.91
C VAL A 286 12.35 3.41 -12.19
N SER A 287 13.61 3.12 -11.86
CA SER A 287 14.15 1.76 -11.92
C SER A 287 13.41 0.82 -10.97
N MET A 288 13.11 1.27 -9.75
CA MET A 288 12.32 0.49 -8.80
C MET A 288 10.88 0.30 -9.24
N LEU A 289 10.26 1.32 -9.85
CA LEU A 289 8.94 1.19 -10.47
C LEU A 289 8.91 0.07 -11.52
N LEU A 290 9.93 0.03 -12.39
CA LEU A 290 10.05 -0.97 -13.44
C LEU A 290 10.18 -2.40 -12.88
N VAL A 291 11.02 -2.58 -11.87
CA VAL A 291 11.21 -3.90 -11.22
C VAL A 291 9.98 -4.31 -10.42
N ALA A 292 9.43 -3.41 -9.60
CA ALA A 292 8.27 -3.72 -8.75
C ALA A 292 7.02 -4.03 -9.57
N GLY A 293 6.77 -3.25 -10.64
CA GLY A 293 5.56 -3.34 -11.44
C GLY A 293 5.57 -4.41 -12.52
N SER A 294 6.72 -4.99 -12.85
CA SER A 294 6.84 -6.00 -13.91
C SER A 294 6.51 -7.41 -13.40
N ASP A 295 7.34 -7.97 -12.52
CA ASP A 295 7.21 -9.37 -12.09
C ASP A 295 5.96 -9.65 -11.25
N SER A 296 5.53 -8.70 -10.41
CA SER A 296 4.34 -8.85 -9.56
C SER A 296 3.05 -8.96 -10.38
N THR A 297 2.88 -8.02 -11.31
CA THR A 297 1.79 -7.96 -12.29
C THR A 297 1.77 -9.21 -13.17
N ALA A 298 2.93 -9.59 -13.72
CA ALA A 298 3.06 -10.76 -14.58
C ALA A 298 2.67 -12.05 -13.86
N THR A 299 3.17 -12.24 -12.63
CA THR A 299 2.84 -13.40 -11.80
C THR A 299 1.35 -13.48 -11.50
N THR A 300 0.74 -12.35 -11.14
CA THR A 300 -0.71 -12.29 -10.84
C THR A 300 -1.54 -12.63 -12.08
N LEU A 301 -1.22 -12.05 -13.23
CA LEU A 301 -1.90 -12.35 -14.50
C LEU A 301 -1.75 -13.82 -14.91
N THR A 302 -0.56 -14.39 -14.73
CA THR A 302 -0.30 -15.81 -15.03
C THR A 302 -1.17 -16.72 -14.19
N TYR A 303 -1.19 -16.55 -12.87
CA TYR A 303 -1.98 -17.41 -11.99
C TYR A 303 -3.48 -17.17 -12.13
N ALA A 304 -3.91 -15.94 -12.40
CA ALA A 304 -5.31 -15.68 -12.75
C ALA A 304 -5.70 -16.41 -14.03
N THR A 305 -4.88 -16.33 -15.08
CA THR A 305 -5.12 -17.05 -16.34
C THR A 305 -5.15 -18.57 -16.11
N TRP A 306 -4.24 -19.09 -15.30
CA TRP A 306 -4.14 -20.51 -14.96
C TRP A 306 -5.39 -21.01 -14.24
N GLU A 307 -5.83 -20.31 -13.19
CA GLU A 307 -7.01 -20.70 -12.40
C GLU A 307 -8.29 -20.64 -13.23
N ILE A 308 -8.46 -19.56 -14.01
CA ILE A 308 -9.61 -19.40 -14.90
C ILE A 308 -9.60 -20.47 -16.01
N ALA A 309 -8.45 -20.79 -16.59
CA ALA A 309 -8.37 -21.80 -17.65
C ALA A 309 -8.61 -23.23 -17.14
N ARG A 310 -8.28 -23.50 -15.87
CA ARG A 310 -8.40 -24.81 -15.23
C ARG A 310 -9.84 -25.15 -14.83
N ASP A 311 -10.64 -24.15 -14.46
CA ASP A 311 -12.02 -24.32 -14.01
C ASP A 311 -13.00 -23.85 -15.09
N ALA A 312 -13.69 -24.80 -15.73
CA ALA A 312 -14.60 -24.52 -16.82
C ALA A 312 -15.85 -23.71 -16.41
N ASP A 313 -16.34 -23.91 -15.19
CA ASP A 313 -17.52 -23.21 -14.68
C ASP A 313 -17.16 -21.78 -14.31
N LEU A 314 -16.01 -21.59 -13.64
CA LEU A 314 -15.47 -20.25 -13.35
C LEU A 314 -15.19 -19.47 -14.63
N ARG A 315 -14.60 -20.11 -15.64
CA ARG A 315 -14.36 -19.49 -16.95
C ARG A 315 -15.66 -19.01 -17.58
N THR A 316 -16.68 -19.85 -17.63
CA THR A 316 -17.99 -19.51 -18.21
C THR A 316 -18.60 -18.30 -17.50
N GLN A 317 -18.60 -18.29 -16.16
CA GLN A 317 -19.16 -17.19 -15.37
C GLN A 317 -18.40 -15.87 -15.56
N ILE A 318 -17.06 -15.91 -15.64
CA ILE A 318 -16.26 -14.71 -15.92
C ILE A 318 -16.51 -14.22 -17.33
N GLU A 319 -16.61 -15.11 -18.32
CA GLU A 319 -16.93 -14.73 -19.69
C GLU A 319 -18.31 -14.08 -19.79
N GLU A 320 -19.32 -14.59 -19.08
CA GLU A 320 -20.65 -13.99 -18.97
C GLU A 320 -20.61 -12.60 -18.33
N GLU A 321 -19.95 -12.45 -17.18
CA GLU A 321 -19.78 -11.16 -16.48
C GLU A 321 -19.03 -10.14 -17.34
N VAL A 322 -17.99 -10.56 -18.04
CA VAL A 322 -17.22 -9.69 -18.92
C VAL A 322 -18.01 -9.37 -20.20
N ASN A 323 -18.87 -10.28 -20.67
CA ASN A 323 -19.74 -10.06 -21.81
C ASN A 323 -20.85 -9.03 -21.54
N SER A 324 -21.26 -8.85 -20.28
CA SER A 324 -22.25 -7.83 -19.91
C SER A 324 -21.73 -6.39 -19.98
N LEU A 325 -20.42 -6.18 -20.12
CA LEU A 325 -19.84 -4.84 -20.31
C LEU A 325 -20.25 -4.21 -21.65
N PRO A 326 -20.54 -2.90 -21.68
CA PRO A 326 -20.85 -2.16 -22.91
C PRO A 326 -19.67 -2.16 -23.88
N ASN A 327 -19.91 -1.98 -25.19
CA ASN A 327 -18.85 -2.03 -26.20
C ASN A 327 -17.74 -0.99 -25.98
N ASN A 328 -18.08 0.17 -25.44
CA ASN A 328 -17.18 1.28 -25.10
C ASN A 328 -16.89 1.35 -23.59
N PHE A 329 -16.83 0.21 -22.90
CA PHE A 329 -16.52 0.18 -21.46
C PHE A 329 -15.22 0.95 -21.17
N THR A 330 -15.18 1.53 -19.99
CA THR A 330 -14.06 2.27 -19.40
C THR A 330 -13.40 1.46 -18.29
N ALA A 331 -12.29 1.95 -17.73
CA ALA A 331 -11.68 1.33 -16.56
C ALA A 331 -12.67 1.24 -15.38
N LYS A 332 -13.57 2.23 -15.23
CA LYS A 332 -14.59 2.24 -14.17
C LYS A 332 -15.60 1.11 -14.28
N ASP A 333 -15.96 0.74 -15.51
CA ASP A 333 -16.92 -0.35 -15.74
C ASP A 333 -16.31 -1.72 -15.39
N VAL A 334 -15.01 -1.87 -15.61
CA VAL A 334 -14.26 -3.06 -15.14
C VAL A 334 -14.07 -3.04 -13.63
N GLU A 335 -14.01 -1.83 -13.03
CA GLU A 335 -13.76 -1.70 -11.60
C GLU A 335 -14.85 -2.32 -10.73
N VAL A 336 -16.08 -2.40 -11.26
CA VAL A 336 -17.27 -2.87 -10.56
C VAL A 336 -17.59 -4.34 -10.79
N LEU A 337 -16.81 -5.07 -11.61
CA LEU A 337 -17.05 -6.50 -11.88
C LEU A 337 -16.80 -7.38 -10.64
N PRO A 338 -17.84 -7.86 -9.94
CA PRO A 338 -17.64 -8.50 -8.64
C PRO A 338 -16.89 -9.83 -8.71
N LEU A 339 -17.21 -10.72 -9.66
CA LEU A 339 -16.59 -12.04 -9.75
C LEU A 339 -15.13 -11.93 -10.18
N LEU A 340 -14.84 -11.16 -11.23
CA LEU A 340 -13.47 -10.95 -11.71
C LEU A 340 -12.56 -10.39 -10.62
N ASN A 341 -13.02 -9.36 -9.90
CA ASN A 341 -12.25 -8.77 -8.81
C ASN A 341 -12.07 -9.76 -7.65
N SER A 342 -13.08 -10.56 -7.37
CA SER A 342 -13.00 -11.63 -6.36
C SER A 342 -11.94 -12.67 -6.69
N VAL A 343 -11.86 -13.08 -7.96
CA VAL A 343 -10.87 -14.04 -8.44
C VAL A 343 -9.47 -13.44 -8.35
N LEU A 344 -9.30 -12.18 -8.76
CA LEU A 344 -8.00 -11.49 -8.64
C LEU A 344 -7.54 -11.35 -7.19
N GLU A 345 -8.43 -10.99 -6.28
CA GLU A 345 -8.12 -10.92 -4.84
C GLU A 345 -7.70 -12.29 -4.29
N GLU A 346 -8.39 -13.35 -4.70
CA GLU A 346 -8.11 -14.71 -4.25
C GLU A 346 -6.80 -15.26 -4.84
N VAL A 347 -6.49 -14.91 -6.10
CA VAL A 347 -5.19 -15.17 -6.72
C VAL A 347 -4.07 -14.48 -5.96
N LEU A 348 -4.25 -13.20 -5.57
CA LEU A 348 -3.26 -12.48 -4.76
C LEU A 348 -3.08 -13.08 -3.36
N ARG A 349 -4.16 -13.61 -2.76
CA ARG A 349 -4.13 -14.33 -1.48
C ARG A 349 -3.31 -15.62 -1.60
N MET A 350 -3.60 -16.44 -2.61
CA MET A 350 -2.98 -17.75 -2.82
C MET A 350 -1.55 -17.64 -3.35
N TYR A 351 -1.37 -16.90 -4.44
CA TYR A 351 -0.16 -16.78 -5.25
C TYR A 351 0.56 -15.47 -5.00
N ASN A 352 0.65 -15.06 -3.73
CA ASN A 352 1.27 -13.80 -3.30
C ASN A 352 2.60 -13.51 -4.04
N PRO A 353 2.62 -12.55 -4.98
CA PRO A 353 3.81 -12.23 -5.76
C PRO A 353 4.93 -11.59 -4.93
N ALA A 354 4.61 -11.01 -3.77
CA ALA A 354 5.58 -10.54 -2.79
C ALA A 354 5.49 -11.34 -1.48
N GLY A 355 5.57 -12.66 -1.59
CA GLY A 355 5.65 -13.57 -0.44
C GLY A 355 6.97 -13.52 0.33
N ALA A 356 7.88 -12.59 0.01
CA ALA A 356 9.16 -12.47 0.68
C ALA A 356 9.01 -12.13 2.16
N LEU A 357 10.08 -12.40 2.92
CA LEU A 357 10.16 -12.02 4.32
C LEU A 357 10.35 -10.51 4.42
N VAL A 358 9.46 -9.85 5.14
CA VAL A 358 9.51 -8.41 5.37
C VAL A 358 10.08 -8.18 6.75
N GLU A 359 11.35 -7.82 6.78
CA GLU A 359 12.12 -7.68 8.01
C GLU A 359 11.95 -6.29 8.59
N ARG A 360 11.63 -6.22 9.88
CA ARG A 360 11.54 -4.98 10.65
C ARG A 360 12.46 -5.01 11.85
N LEU A 361 13.01 -3.85 12.17
CA LEU A 361 13.77 -3.63 13.39
C LEU A 361 12.81 -3.16 14.49
N VAL A 362 12.77 -3.88 15.59
CA VAL A 362 11.93 -3.54 16.76
C VAL A 362 12.46 -2.25 17.40
N PRO A 363 11.57 -1.27 17.71
CA PRO A 363 11.97 -0.03 18.35
C PRO A 363 12.63 -0.27 19.72
N PRO A 364 13.42 0.68 20.24
CA PRO A 364 14.07 0.53 21.56
C PRO A 364 13.12 0.18 22.71
N SER A 365 11.85 0.61 22.64
CA SER A 365 10.80 0.30 23.60
C SER A 365 10.37 -1.17 23.62
N GLY A 366 10.74 -1.97 22.60
CA GLY A 366 10.20 -3.30 22.39
C GLY A 366 8.77 -3.28 21.83
N ILE A 367 8.22 -4.47 21.58
CA ILE A 367 6.81 -4.71 21.23
C ILE A 367 6.30 -5.96 21.95
N SER A 368 5.00 -6.04 22.24
CA SER A 368 4.38 -7.22 22.85
C SER A 368 3.37 -7.86 21.90
N VAL A 369 3.55 -9.15 21.59
CA VAL A 369 2.73 -9.90 20.62
C VAL A 369 2.32 -11.24 21.22
N HIS A 370 1.02 -11.51 21.32
CA HIS A 370 0.49 -12.77 21.92
C HIS A 370 1.08 -13.11 23.30
N GLY A 371 1.25 -12.12 24.17
CA GLY A 371 1.83 -12.30 25.51
C GLY A 371 3.34 -12.48 25.54
N TRP A 372 4.01 -12.40 24.38
CA TRP A 372 5.46 -12.42 24.27
C TRP A 372 6.01 -11.01 24.07
N ASP A 373 6.91 -10.60 24.96
CA ASP A 373 7.64 -9.34 24.82
C ASP A 373 8.88 -9.55 23.97
N ILE A 374 8.94 -8.84 22.85
CA ILE A 374 10.06 -8.81 21.93
C ILE A 374 10.87 -7.54 22.23
N PRO A 375 12.12 -7.67 22.70
CA PRO A 375 12.95 -6.54 23.09
C PRO A 375 13.40 -5.71 21.89
N GLY A 376 13.71 -4.44 22.15
CA GLY A 376 14.25 -3.52 21.15
C GLY A 376 15.55 -3.99 20.51
N GLY A 377 15.71 -3.69 19.23
CA GLY A 377 16.87 -4.12 18.44
C GLY A 377 16.80 -5.55 17.90
N ALA A 378 15.74 -6.31 18.23
CA ALA A 378 15.45 -7.58 17.57
C ALA A 378 14.96 -7.36 16.13
N MET A 379 15.24 -8.33 15.26
CA MET A 379 14.70 -8.41 13.91
C MET A 379 13.42 -9.23 13.92
N VAL A 380 12.32 -8.66 13.45
CA VAL A 380 11.02 -9.34 13.32
C VAL A 380 10.70 -9.60 11.86
N TYR A 381 10.35 -10.85 11.56
CA TYR A 381 9.95 -11.34 10.25
C TYR A 381 8.44 -11.53 10.22
N THR A 382 7.82 -11.04 9.17
CA THR A 382 6.46 -11.44 8.78
C THR A 382 6.45 -11.73 7.29
N THR A 383 5.51 -12.52 6.82
CA THR A 383 5.30 -12.71 5.37
C THR A 383 3.81 -12.73 5.08
N GLY A 384 3.40 -11.95 4.07
CA GLY A 384 2.00 -11.93 3.63
C GLY A 384 1.51 -13.32 3.19
N TRP A 385 2.42 -14.22 2.75
CA TRP A 385 2.07 -15.58 2.32
C TRP A 385 1.63 -16.49 3.48
N LEU A 386 2.22 -16.32 4.68
CA LEU A 386 1.78 -17.07 5.86
C LEU A 386 0.50 -16.48 6.43
N ILE A 387 0.40 -15.15 6.49
CA ILE A 387 -0.80 -14.47 7.00
C ILE A 387 -2.01 -14.77 6.09
N SER A 388 -1.82 -14.87 4.77
CA SER A 388 -2.87 -15.25 3.82
C SER A 388 -3.30 -16.72 3.90
N ARG A 389 -2.65 -17.50 4.78
CA ARG A 389 -2.91 -18.93 5.04
C ARG A 389 -3.19 -19.26 6.50
N LEU A 390 -3.51 -18.25 7.29
CA LEU A 390 -4.04 -18.42 8.63
C LEU A 390 -5.41 -19.12 8.55
N GLU A 391 -5.49 -20.34 9.07
CA GLU A 391 -6.67 -21.22 8.97
C GLU A 391 -7.88 -20.65 9.75
N ASP A 392 -7.63 -19.84 10.78
CA ASP A 392 -8.62 -19.08 11.55
C ASP A 392 -9.24 -17.90 10.76
N VAL A 393 -8.51 -17.36 9.77
CA VAL A 393 -8.98 -16.25 8.92
C VAL A 393 -9.52 -16.75 7.58
N PHE A 394 -8.85 -17.75 7.00
CA PHE A 394 -9.13 -18.31 5.67
C PHE A 394 -9.35 -19.81 5.80
N PRO A 395 -10.62 -20.27 5.88
CA PRO A 395 -10.94 -21.69 5.78
C PRO A 395 -10.40 -22.26 4.46
N GLN A 396 -9.78 -23.44 4.51
CA GLN A 396 -9.11 -24.06 3.35
C GLN A 396 -8.11 -23.11 2.65
N PRO A 397 -7.05 -22.67 3.34
CA PRO A 397 -6.19 -21.58 2.86
C PRO A 397 -5.37 -21.93 1.60
N ASP A 398 -5.29 -23.21 1.23
CA ASP A 398 -4.53 -23.68 0.07
C ASP A 398 -5.39 -23.95 -1.18
N SER A 399 -6.70 -23.67 -1.14
CA SER A 399 -7.60 -23.73 -2.29
C SER A 399 -8.15 -22.36 -2.70
N LEU A 400 -8.51 -22.21 -3.98
CA LEU A 400 -9.11 -20.98 -4.51
C LEU A 400 -10.59 -20.93 -4.11
N GLN A 401 -10.95 -19.95 -3.29
CA GLN A 401 -12.32 -19.72 -2.83
C GLN A 401 -13.01 -18.63 -3.66
N ALA A 402 -13.05 -18.80 -4.99
CA ALA A 402 -13.82 -17.90 -5.85
C ALA A 402 -15.31 -18.04 -5.47
N PRO A 403 -15.97 -16.98 -4.95
CA PRO A 403 -17.35 -17.08 -4.50
C PRO A 403 -18.26 -17.29 -5.71
N THR A 404 -19.25 -18.17 -5.55
CA THR A 404 -20.40 -18.21 -6.46
C THR A 404 -21.20 -16.92 -6.34
N SER A 405 -21.86 -16.52 -7.42
CA SER A 405 -22.56 -15.25 -7.59
C SER A 405 -23.54 -14.85 -6.48
N GLY A 406 -24.00 -15.80 -5.64
CA GLY A 406 -24.93 -15.57 -4.52
C GLY A 406 -24.30 -15.11 -3.20
N ASP A 407 -23.00 -15.36 -2.96
CA ASP A 407 -22.35 -15.10 -1.65
C ASP A 407 -21.59 -13.76 -1.58
N LEU A 408 -21.59 -13.01 -2.69
CA LEU A 408 -20.62 -11.94 -2.98
C LEU A 408 -20.64 -10.70 -2.06
N PHE A 409 -21.69 -10.49 -1.24
CA PHE A 409 -21.82 -9.25 -0.46
C PHE A 409 -21.83 -9.40 1.07
N ARG A 410 -22.19 -10.55 1.64
CA ARG A 410 -22.50 -10.63 3.09
C ARG A 410 -21.33 -10.99 4.02
N THR A 411 -20.26 -11.61 3.53
CA THR A 411 -19.21 -12.19 4.41
C THR A 411 -17.79 -11.64 4.18
N ARG A 412 -17.63 -10.58 3.38
CA ARG A 412 -16.32 -10.08 2.92
C ARG A 412 -15.82 -8.77 3.52
N GLN A 413 -16.66 -8.03 4.25
CA GLN A 413 -16.25 -6.80 4.95
C GLN A 413 -15.46 -7.07 6.25
N SER A 414 -15.45 -8.30 6.77
CA SER A 414 -14.86 -8.64 8.07
C SER A 414 -13.57 -9.46 8.04
N ARG A 415 -13.11 -9.93 6.86
CA ARG A 415 -11.92 -10.79 6.79
C ARG A 415 -10.64 -9.99 6.55
N HIS A 416 -9.66 -10.20 7.42
CA HIS A 416 -8.35 -9.56 7.43
C HIS A 416 -7.60 -9.79 6.12
N ARG A 417 -7.11 -8.71 5.50
CA ARG A 417 -6.44 -8.75 4.19
C ARG A 417 -4.99 -8.26 4.33
N PRO A 418 -4.00 -9.13 4.58
CA PRO A 418 -2.59 -8.71 4.66
C PRO A 418 -2.01 -8.22 3.32
N LEU A 419 -2.67 -8.52 2.20
CA LEU A 419 -2.26 -8.13 0.84
C LEU A 419 -3.39 -7.40 0.09
N GLY A 420 -4.47 -7.05 0.80
CA GLY A 420 -5.64 -6.44 0.22
C GLY A 420 -5.35 -5.00 -0.18
N ILE A 421 -5.17 -4.78 -1.48
CA ILE A 421 -5.60 -3.52 -2.07
C ILE A 421 -7.09 -3.39 -1.74
N SER A 422 -7.41 -2.34 -0.97
CA SER A 422 -8.69 -2.05 -0.31
C SER A 422 -8.85 -2.52 1.14
N SER A 423 -8.49 -1.63 2.05
CA SER A 423 -9.46 -1.25 3.07
C SER A 423 -10.11 0.07 2.58
N LYS A 424 -11.34 -0.04 2.07
CA LYS A 424 -12.26 1.02 1.54
C LYS A 424 -11.60 2.16 0.73
N CYS A 425 -11.59 2.01 -0.59
CA CYS A 425 -11.88 3.14 -1.48
C CYS A 425 -13.37 3.02 -1.87
N ASN A 426 -14.25 3.65 -1.10
CA ASN A 426 -15.61 3.94 -1.55
C ASN A 426 -15.50 5.06 -2.58
N HIS A 427 -15.73 4.81 -3.87
CA HIS A 427 -15.99 5.85 -4.87
C HIS A 427 -17.31 5.51 -5.56
N ALA A 428 -18.40 5.84 -4.88
CA ALA A 428 -19.66 6.16 -5.53
C ALA A 428 -19.63 7.64 -5.95
N GLU A 429 -20.33 7.94 -7.03
CA GLU A 429 -20.61 9.27 -7.61
C GLU A 429 -19.50 9.92 -8.45
N LEU A 430 -19.66 9.81 -9.77
CA LEU A 430 -19.75 10.97 -10.67
C LEU A 430 -20.38 10.50 -11.98
N LEU A 431 -21.65 10.88 -12.17
CA LEU A 431 -22.52 10.60 -13.29
C LEU A 431 -22.57 11.79 -14.26
N LYS A 432 -22.93 11.48 -15.51
CA LYS A 432 -23.24 12.35 -16.69
C LYS A 432 -21.98 12.91 -17.37
N ILE A 433 -21.78 12.90 -18.69
CA ILE A 433 -22.62 13.06 -19.90
C ILE A 433 -21.85 12.40 -21.07
N GLY A 434 -22.45 11.58 -21.96
CA GLY A 434 -22.79 11.99 -23.33
C GLY A 434 -22.19 11.01 -24.37
N GLY A 435 -23.00 10.53 -25.31
CA GLY A 435 -22.64 9.46 -26.27
C GLY A 435 -21.97 9.93 -27.56
N ASP A 436 -21.43 8.99 -28.32
CA ASP A 436 -21.86 8.67 -29.69
C ASP A 436 -21.09 7.47 -30.27
N GLU A 437 -21.53 7.05 -31.44
CA GLU A 437 -21.68 5.70 -31.96
C GLU A 437 -20.44 5.01 -32.57
N ASP A 438 -20.61 3.68 -32.65
CA ASP A 438 -20.17 2.75 -33.70
C ASP A 438 -18.71 2.29 -33.86
N GLY A 439 -18.59 0.96 -33.97
CA GLY A 439 -17.42 0.25 -34.48
C GLY A 439 -17.03 -0.97 -33.65
N ARG A 440 -17.60 -2.15 -33.96
CA ARG A 440 -17.32 -3.43 -33.28
C ARG A 440 -15.83 -3.81 -33.34
N PRO A 441 -15.24 -4.36 -32.25
CA PRO A 441 -14.30 -5.48 -32.41
C PRO A 441 -14.42 -6.61 -31.36
N ASN A 442 -13.83 -7.74 -31.74
CA ASN A 442 -14.00 -9.12 -31.26
C ASN A 442 -13.75 -9.43 -29.76
N LYS A 443 -14.40 -10.52 -29.32
CA LYS A 443 -14.41 -11.18 -27.98
C LYS A 443 -13.06 -11.39 -27.27
N VAL A 444 -11.93 -11.20 -27.96
CA VAL A 444 -10.56 -11.38 -27.45
C VAL A 444 -10.02 -10.11 -26.74
N SER A 445 -10.66 -8.96 -26.96
CA SER A 445 -10.27 -7.63 -26.42
C SER A 445 -10.42 -7.49 -24.90
N LYS A 446 -11.32 -8.24 -24.26
CA LYS A 446 -11.71 -8.01 -22.86
C LYS A 446 -10.73 -8.59 -21.83
N TYR A 447 -9.96 -9.64 -22.17
CA TYR A 447 -8.86 -10.15 -21.34
C TYR A 447 -7.67 -9.18 -21.23
N GLY A 448 -7.54 -8.25 -22.19
CA GLY A 448 -6.57 -7.17 -22.10
C GLY A 448 -6.85 -6.19 -20.95
N LEU A 449 -8.09 -6.05 -20.51
CA LEU A 449 -8.44 -5.15 -19.40
C LEU A 449 -8.08 -5.67 -18.02
N LEU A 450 -7.87 -6.99 -17.91
CA LEU A 450 -7.23 -7.62 -16.76
C LEU A 450 -5.86 -6.98 -16.48
N THR A 451 -5.17 -6.57 -17.55
CA THR A 451 -3.89 -5.87 -17.49
C THR A 451 -4.05 -4.38 -17.20
N LEU A 452 -5.16 -3.75 -17.58
CA LEU A 452 -5.46 -2.38 -17.15
C LEU A 452 -5.59 -2.32 -15.63
N ARG A 453 -6.34 -3.24 -15.04
CA ARG A 453 -6.43 -3.36 -13.59
C ARG A 453 -5.09 -3.77 -13.02
N LEU A 454 -4.38 -4.78 -13.55
CA LEU A 454 -3.13 -5.27 -12.93
C LEU A 454 -1.89 -4.38 -13.14
N GLY A 455 -1.79 -3.67 -14.26
CA GLY A 455 -0.78 -2.64 -14.51
C GLY A 455 -1.05 -1.37 -13.71
N TYR A 456 -2.32 -0.95 -13.61
CA TYR A 456 -2.73 0.10 -12.67
C TYR A 456 -2.60 -0.34 -11.21
N LEU A 457 -2.82 -1.62 -10.90
CA LEU A 457 -2.63 -2.23 -9.58
C LEU A 457 -1.17 -2.49 -9.28
N GLY A 458 -0.26 -2.62 -10.26
CA GLY A 458 1.20 -2.74 -10.12
C GLY A 458 1.88 -1.38 -9.94
N CYS A 459 1.34 -0.34 -10.58
CA CYS A 459 1.69 1.06 -10.33
C CYS A 459 1.03 1.61 -9.06
N GLN A 460 -0.23 1.26 -8.79
CA GLN A 460 -0.84 1.38 -7.47
C GLN A 460 -0.20 0.41 -6.50
N TYR A 461 0.45 -0.68 -6.90
CA TYR A 461 1.24 -1.51 -5.98
C TYR A 461 2.41 -0.66 -5.56
N TYR A 462 3.15 0.01 -6.45
CA TYR A 462 4.18 0.95 -5.99
C TYR A 462 3.64 2.06 -5.07
N ARG A 463 2.50 2.68 -5.44
CA ARG A 463 1.83 3.73 -4.66
C ARG A 463 1.27 3.23 -3.31
N ASN A 464 0.74 2.01 -3.31
CA ASN A 464 0.08 1.30 -2.22
C ASN A 464 0.98 0.24 -1.57
N TYR A 465 2.25 0.10 -1.92
CA TYR A 465 3.22 -0.80 -1.29
C TYR A 465 4.27 0.09 -0.61
N ALA A 466 4.52 1.28 -1.16
CA ALA A 466 4.94 2.44 -0.36
C ALA A 466 3.83 2.96 0.60
N SER A 467 2.60 2.43 0.50
CA SER A 467 1.50 2.72 1.44
C SER A 467 0.95 1.51 2.20
N ALA A 468 0.97 0.26 1.73
CA ALA A 468 0.40 -0.90 2.44
C ALA A 468 1.24 -1.36 3.63
N TYR A 469 2.43 -0.78 3.77
CA TYR A 469 3.17 -0.84 5.03
C TYR A 469 2.79 0.28 6.01
N ASP A 470 1.77 1.09 5.71
CA ASP A 470 1.25 2.20 6.53
C ASP A 470 -0.23 2.58 6.24
N VAL A 471 -1.03 1.79 5.49
CA VAL A 471 -2.36 2.21 5.03
C VAL A 471 -3.32 1.02 5.00
N VAL A 472 -3.97 0.83 6.14
CA VAL A 472 -5.42 0.65 6.13
C VAL A 472 -6.01 2.08 6.02
N PHE A 473 -6.64 2.35 4.87
CA PHE A 473 -7.41 3.54 4.44
C PHE A 473 -6.67 4.68 3.74
N ALA A 474 -6.77 4.69 2.40
CA ALA A 474 -6.90 5.92 1.64
C ALA A 474 -8.39 6.15 1.37
N ASN A 475 -9.04 6.85 2.29
CA ASN A 475 -10.11 7.77 1.92
C ASN A 475 -9.84 9.07 2.68
N CYS A 476 -9.61 10.14 1.90
CA CYS A 476 -9.28 11.52 2.28
C CYS A 476 -7.91 11.72 2.95
N HIS A 477 -6.93 12.21 2.18
CA HIS A 477 -6.17 13.43 2.53
C HIS A 477 -5.41 13.94 1.27
N PHE A 478 -6.04 14.90 0.60
CA PHE A 478 -5.31 16.10 0.16
C PHE A 478 -4.89 16.87 1.42
N GLY A 479 -3.79 17.61 1.34
CA GLY A 479 -3.34 18.53 2.39
C GLY A 479 -2.21 17.95 3.23
N SER A 480 -1.01 18.49 3.03
CA SER A 480 0.20 18.20 3.78
C SER A 480 0.44 19.27 4.84
N ALA A 481 0.68 18.91 6.10
CA ALA A 481 1.43 19.76 7.04
C ALA A 481 2.00 18.96 8.23
N CYS A 482 3.31 19.13 8.43
CA CYS A 482 4.09 19.07 9.67
C CYS A 482 3.65 18.19 10.86
N CYS A 483 4.36 17.09 11.09
CA CYS A 483 4.56 16.54 12.44
C CYS A 483 5.89 17.05 13.03
N ARG A 484 5.87 18.27 13.55
CA ARG A 484 6.54 18.57 14.82
C ARG A 484 5.43 18.60 15.87
N GLY A 485 5.68 17.96 17.01
CA GLY A 485 4.77 18.02 18.15
C GLY A 485 4.40 19.48 18.44
N ASP A 486 3.12 19.69 18.74
CA ASP A 486 2.46 20.94 19.15
C ASP A 486 1.73 21.78 18.07
N GLY A 487 1.88 21.49 16.77
CA GLY A 487 1.32 22.33 15.69
C GLY A 487 -0.12 22.06 15.22
N TRP A 488 -0.75 20.91 15.52
CA TRP A 488 -2.06 20.54 14.92
C TRP A 488 -3.03 19.89 15.92
N ARG A 489 -3.44 20.61 16.98
CA ARG A 489 -4.54 20.12 17.85
C ARG A 489 -5.90 20.11 17.15
N GLY A 490 -6.23 21.12 16.34
CA GLY A 490 -7.59 21.28 15.80
C GLY A 490 -8.04 20.17 14.84
N GLU A 491 -7.23 19.87 13.81
CA GLU A 491 -7.56 18.86 12.81
C GLU A 491 -7.36 17.42 13.34
N GLU A 492 -6.32 17.17 14.15
CA GLU A 492 -6.11 15.85 14.76
C GLU A 492 -7.21 15.52 15.78
N GLN A 493 -7.66 16.49 16.58
CA GLN A 493 -8.80 16.34 17.48
C GLN A 493 -10.09 16.08 16.68
N SER A 494 -10.34 16.83 15.60
CA SER A 494 -11.46 16.59 14.68
C SER A 494 -11.44 15.17 14.08
N ARG A 495 -10.27 14.69 13.62
CA ARG A 495 -10.10 13.34 13.08
C ARG A 495 -10.29 12.25 14.15
N ASN A 496 -9.79 12.46 15.37
CA ASN A 496 -9.98 11.52 16.49
C ASN A 496 -11.44 11.46 16.93
N MET A 497 -12.15 12.60 16.96
CA MET A 497 -13.59 12.64 17.20
C MET A 497 -14.37 11.93 16.09
N ALA A 498 -14.01 12.15 14.81
CA ALA A 498 -14.65 11.46 13.70
C ALA A 498 -14.47 9.93 13.76
N ARG A 499 -13.31 9.46 14.26
CA ARG A 499 -13.06 8.02 14.51
C ARG A 499 -13.96 7.48 15.62
N GLN A 500 -14.12 8.22 16.72
CA GLN A 500 -15.02 7.85 17.82
C GLN A 500 -16.47 7.77 17.34
N VAL A 501 -16.92 8.78 16.58
CA VAL A 501 -18.26 8.80 15.97
C VAL A 501 -18.50 7.61 15.03
N SER A 502 -17.49 7.24 14.22
CA SER A 502 -17.61 6.09 13.29
C SER A 502 -17.64 4.74 14.00
N ALA A 503 -17.02 4.60 15.17
CA ALA A 503 -17.07 3.38 15.98
C ALA A 503 -18.42 3.21 16.70
N ASP A 504 -19.10 4.33 16.98
CA ASP A 504 -20.33 4.39 17.76
C ASP A 504 -21.64 4.35 16.94
N ARG A 505 -21.54 4.18 15.61
CA ARG A 505 -22.69 4.23 14.70
C ARG A 505 -23.35 2.85 14.57
N ASP A 506 -24.40 2.61 15.36
CA ASP A 506 -25.32 1.48 15.18
C ASP A 506 -26.24 1.75 13.97
N GLU A 507 -26.55 0.71 13.18
CA GLU A 507 -27.20 0.73 11.85
C GLU A 507 -28.60 1.41 11.79
N ALA A 508 -28.66 2.74 11.76
CA ALA A 508 -29.92 3.51 11.63
C ALA A 508 -29.84 4.72 10.67
N ALA A 509 -29.04 4.62 9.60
CA ALA A 509 -28.90 5.71 8.63
C ALA A 509 -30.24 6.06 7.96
N GLY A 510 -30.68 7.33 8.11
CA GLY A 510 -31.88 7.86 7.44
C GLY A 510 -33.17 7.90 8.29
N LEU A 511 -33.12 7.53 9.57
CA LEU A 511 -34.27 7.53 10.49
C LEU A 511 -34.39 8.80 11.35
N PHE A 512 -33.54 9.79 11.16
CA PHE A 512 -33.51 11.01 11.98
C PHE A 512 -33.54 12.28 11.14
N ASN A 513 -34.21 13.31 11.64
CA ASN A 513 -34.22 14.66 11.07
C ASN A 513 -34.03 15.72 12.15
N THR A 514 -33.53 16.90 11.77
CA THR A 514 -33.23 18.02 12.66
C THR A 514 -34.02 19.27 12.26
N SER A 515 -34.54 20.01 13.23
CA SER A 515 -35.19 21.31 13.02
C SER A 515 -34.66 22.38 13.99
N ASP A 516 -34.98 23.64 13.71
CA ASP A 516 -34.80 24.77 14.64
C ASP A 516 -33.35 24.98 15.12
N LEU A 517 -32.40 25.02 14.19
CA LEU A 517 -31.01 25.36 14.51
C LEU A 517 -30.91 26.77 15.12
N ALA A 518 -30.48 26.84 16.37
CA ALA A 518 -30.09 28.09 17.02
C ALA A 518 -28.65 28.00 17.52
N VAL A 519 -27.86 29.03 17.17
CA VAL A 519 -26.48 29.20 17.61
C VAL A 519 -26.42 30.46 18.45
N ASN A 520 -26.04 30.31 19.72
CA ASN A 520 -25.90 31.40 20.68
C ASN A 520 -24.44 31.49 21.13
N ILE A 521 -23.86 32.69 21.09
CA ILE A 521 -22.51 32.95 21.59
C ILE A 521 -22.63 33.64 22.95
N CYS A 522 -22.01 33.07 23.97
CA CYS A 522 -21.89 33.70 25.29
C CYS A 522 -20.42 33.66 25.72
N GLU A 523 -19.78 34.84 25.78
CA GLU A 523 -18.37 35.00 26.16
C GLU A 523 -17.40 34.05 25.43
N GLN A 524 -17.05 32.93 26.07
CA GLN A 524 -16.06 31.94 25.63
C GLN A 524 -16.70 30.64 25.08
N VAL A 525 -18.04 30.53 25.06
CA VAL A 525 -18.75 29.32 24.66
C VAL A 525 -19.78 29.61 23.58
N ILE A 526 -19.76 28.82 22.52
CA ILE A 526 -20.74 28.81 21.44
C ILE A 526 -21.64 27.60 21.66
N THR A 527 -22.92 27.86 21.91
CA THR A 527 -23.93 26.83 22.15
C THR A 527 -24.76 26.63 20.88
N VAL A 528 -24.72 25.42 20.35
CA VAL A 528 -25.49 25.00 19.17
C VAL A 528 -26.64 24.11 19.62
N THR A 529 -27.86 24.55 19.36
CA THR A 529 -29.09 23.86 19.75
C THR A 529 -29.91 23.46 18.52
N THR A 530 -30.51 22.29 18.55
CA THR A 530 -31.41 21.78 17.51
C THR A 530 -32.43 20.83 18.11
N VAL A 531 -33.57 20.63 17.45
CA VAL A 531 -34.54 19.58 17.80
C VAL A 531 -34.29 18.37 16.92
N LEU A 532 -33.93 17.23 17.53
CA LEU A 532 -33.76 15.96 16.86
C LEU A 532 -35.05 15.15 16.91
N LYS A 533 -35.53 14.66 15.76
CA LYS A 533 -36.72 13.79 15.65
C LYS A 533 -36.36 12.43 15.05
N ASN A 534 -36.79 11.36 15.69
CA ASN A 534 -36.75 10.01 15.12
C ASN A 534 -38.00 9.80 14.24
N THR A 535 -37.81 9.65 12.93
CA THR A 535 -38.88 9.41 11.94
C THR A 535 -39.21 7.93 11.77
N GLY A 536 -38.42 7.03 12.36
CA GLY A 536 -38.65 5.59 12.36
C GLY A 536 -39.72 5.12 13.36
N CYS A 537 -40.11 3.86 13.24
CA CYS A 537 -41.09 3.21 14.12
C CYS A 537 -40.46 2.57 15.38
N SER A 538 -39.12 2.42 15.42
CA SER A 538 -38.38 1.74 16.48
C SER A 538 -37.38 2.68 17.16
N LYS A 539 -36.93 2.27 18.36
CA LYS A 539 -35.90 2.98 19.12
C LYS A 539 -34.55 2.86 18.40
N ALA A 540 -33.87 3.98 18.20
CA ALA A 540 -32.59 4.04 17.49
C ALA A 540 -31.65 5.08 18.14
N LYS A 541 -30.37 4.96 17.83
CA LYS A 541 -29.32 5.90 18.26
C LYS A 541 -28.82 6.68 17.06
N GLU A 542 -28.53 7.95 17.25
CA GLU A 542 -27.90 8.80 16.24
C GLU A 542 -26.87 9.73 16.88
N VAL A 543 -25.87 10.12 16.09
CA VAL A 543 -24.80 11.02 16.53
C VAL A 543 -24.90 12.34 15.80
N VAL A 544 -25.40 13.36 16.51
CA VAL A 544 -25.50 14.74 16.03
C VAL A 544 -24.12 15.38 16.09
N GLN A 545 -23.64 15.92 14.97
CA GLN A 545 -22.28 16.46 14.82
C GLN A 545 -22.34 17.93 14.45
N VAL A 546 -21.44 18.72 15.05
CA VAL A 546 -21.27 20.15 14.76
C VAL A 546 -19.92 20.38 14.09
N TYR A 547 -20.00 20.91 12.88
CA TYR A 547 -18.90 21.27 12.01
C TYR A 547 -18.74 22.79 11.96
N VAL A 548 -17.52 23.23 11.70
CA VAL A 548 -17.19 24.64 11.50
C VAL A 548 -16.43 24.79 10.19
N GLY A 549 -16.91 25.72 9.36
CA GLY A 549 -16.21 26.25 8.20
C GLY A 549 -15.54 27.57 8.54
N TYR A 550 -14.27 27.69 8.18
CA TYR A 550 -13.46 28.88 8.37
C TYR A 550 -13.53 29.76 7.12
N SER A 551 -13.15 31.04 7.23
CA SER A 551 -12.96 31.91 6.05
C SER A 551 -11.84 31.38 5.15
N GLU A 552 -11.90 31.69 3.85
CA GLU A 552 -10.87 31.27 2.87
C GLU A 552 -9.44 31.69 3.27
N GLU A 553 -9.30 32.75 4.06
CA GLU A 553 -8.03 33.26 4.58
C GLU A 553 -7.34 32.32 5.59
N ALA A 554 -8.07 31.36 6.16
CA ALA A 554 -7.56 30.47 7.21
C ALA A 554 -6.85 29.21 6.67
N ASP A 555 -6.96 28.89 5.36
CA ASP A 555 -6.43 27.67 4.73
C ASP A 555 -6.78 26.35 5.48
N GLU A 556 -7.96 26.33 6.11
CA GLU A 556 -8.48 25.18 6.86
C GLU A 556 -9.51 24.37 6.04
N PRO A 557 -9.69 23.06 6.30
CA PRO A 557 -10.71 22.26 5.65
C PRO A 557 -12.13 22.86 5.83
N PRO A 558 -13.01 22.75 4.81
CA PRO A 558 -14.30 23.43 4.81
C PRO A 558 -15.24 22.95 5.93
N ASN A 559 -15.16 21.68 6.35
CA ASN A 559 -16.03 21.10 7.37
C ASN A 559 -15.20 20.45 8.49
N LEU A 560 -14.75 21.22 9.47
CA LEU A 560 -14.02 20.70 10.63
C LEU A 560 -14.97 20.30 11.76
N LEU A 561 -14.96 19.03 12.14
CA LEU A 561 -15.76 18.53 13.28
C LEU A 561 -15.20 19.10 14.59
N LYS A 562 -16.04 19.80 15.36
CA LYS A 562 -15.64 20.38 16.66
C LYS A 562 -16.21 19.62 17.85
N ARG A 563 -17.46 19.17 17.75
CA ARG A 563 -18.15 18.41 18.80
C ARG A 563 -19.23 17.51 18.21
N PHE A 564 -19.63 16.51 18.99
CA PHE A 564 -20.76 15.66 18.69
C PHE A 564 -21.51 15.29 19.97
N SER A 565 -22.77 14.90 19.83
CA SER A 565 -23.58 14.35 20.91
C SER A 565 -24.32 13.10 20.44
N LYS A 566 -24.28 12.06 21.26
CA LYS A 566 -24.98 10.80 21.01
C LYS A 566 -26.34 10.85 21.66
N VAL A 567 -27.38 10.59 20.87
CA VAL A 567 -28.76 10.67 21.32
C VAL A 567 -29.47 9.37 20.96
N GLU A 568 -30.13 8.77 21.94
CA GLU A 568 -30.99 7.62 21.74
C GLU A 568 -32.45 8.05 21.90
N LEU A 569 -33.29 7.72 20.92
CA LEU A 569 -34.66 8.20 20.88
C LEU A 569 -35.62 7.12 20.37
N SER A 570 -36.75 6.97 21.05
CA SER A 570 -37.85 6.09 20.59
C SER A 570 -38.50 6.63 19.32
N GLY A 571 -39.04 5.74 18.49
CA GLY A 571 -39.71 6.10 17.23
C GLY A 571 -40.78 7.17 17.41
N GLY A 572 -40.80 8.16 16.52
CA GLY A 572 -41.77 9.27 16.50
C GLY A 572 -41.57 10.36 17.56
N LYS A 573 -40.58 10.26 18.46
CA LYS A 573 -40.32 11.28 19.48
C LYS A 573 -39.34 12.35 18.99
N CYS A 574 -39.38 13.52 19.65
CA CYS A 574 -38.47 14.64 19.45
C CYS A 574 -37.72 14.97 20.75
N LEU A 575 -36.46 15.38 20.66
CA LEU A 575 -35.65 15.80 21.80
C LEU A 575 -34.79 17.03 21.41
N PRO A 576 -34.77 18.11 22.23
CA PRO A 576 -33.80 19.18 22.04
C PRO A 576 -32.39 18.71 22.41
N VAL A 577 -31.43 18.98 21.54
CA VAL A 577 -30.02 18.64 21.70
C VAL A 577 -29.24 19.95 21.77
N SER A 578 -28.43 20.10 22.81
CA SER A 578 -27.52 21.25 22.99
C SER A 578 -26.07 20.77 22.98
N ILE A 579 -25.23 21.43 22.18
CA ILE A 579 -23.81 21.11 22.02
C ILE A 579 -23.00 22.38 22.23
N GLU A 580 -22.10 22.36 23.22
CA GLU A 580 -21.25 23.49 23.58
C GLU A 580 -19.84 23.35 22.99
N ILE A 581 -19.36 24.42 22.33
CA ILE A 581 -18.03 24.51 21.73
C ILE A 581 -17.30 25.70 22.36
N LYS A 582 -16.05 25.50 22.80
CA LYS A 582 -15.26 26.61 23.38
C LYS A 582 -14.68 27.47 22.25
N LYS A 583 -14.60 28.78 22.44
CA LYS A 583 -13.96 29.72 21.50
C LYS A 583 -12.50 29.33 21.21
N ASP A 584 -11.82 28.76 22.20
CA ASP A 584 -10.46 28.21 22.03
C ASP A 584 -10.37 27.05 21.02
N ASP A 585 -11.45 26.29 20.82
CA ASP A 585 -11.49 25.22 19.82
C ASP A 585 -11.47 25.78 18.38
N PHE A 586 -11.63 27.10 18.20
CA PHE A 586 -11.59 27.78 16.90
C PHE A 586 -10.18 28.29 16.53
N ARG A 587 -9.20 28.28 17.45
CA ARG A 587 -7.86 28.78 17.15
C ARG A 587 -7.15 27.92 16.09
N ILE A 588 -6.38 28.57 15.23
CA ILE A 588 -5.52 27.93 14.23
C ILE A 588 -4.05 28.20 14.56
N TRP A 589 -3.15 27.34 14.08
CA TRP A 589 -1.71 27.52 14.25
C TRP A 589 -1.18 28.52 13.21
N ASP A 590 -0.49 29.57 13.66
CA ASP A 590 0.18 30.53 12.78
C ASP A 590 1.67 30.21 12.69
N GLU A 591 2.10 29.67 11.55
CA GLU A 591 3.51 29.30 11.30
C GLU A 591 4.46 30.50 11.36
N THR A 592 3.97 31.73 11.09
CA THR A 592 4.81 32.93 11.12
C THR A 592 5.07 33.43 12.54
N ARG A 593 4.17 33.14 13.48
CA ARG A 593 4.22 33.60 14.87
C ARG A 593 4.61 32.51 15.87
N ASP A 594 4.75 31.28 15.41
CA ASP A 594 5.03 30.09 16.24
C ASP A 594 4.03 29.98 17.41
N GLY A 595 2.73 30.17 17.12
CA GLY A 595 1.70 30.22 18.16
C GLY A 595 0.26 30.13 17.65
N TRP A 596 -0.66 29.80 18.57
CA TRP A 596 -2.09 29.72 18.29
C TRP A 596 -2.73 31.10 18.21
N ARG A 597 -3.50 31.36 17.15
CA ARG A 597 -4.29 32.58 17.00
C ARG A 597 -5.74 32.27 16.66
N LEU A 598 -6.64 33.11 17.14
CA LEU A 598 -8.02 33.14 16.65
C LEU A 598 -8.08 34.11 15.46
N VAL A 599 -8.63 33.68 14.34
CA VAL A 599 -8.86 34.56 13.18
C VAL A 599 -10.21 35.26 13.37
N PRO A 600 -10.28 36.58 13.58
CA PRO A 600 -11.58 37.25 13.62
C PRO A 600 -12.24 37.16 12.25
N GLY A 601 -13.53 36.84 12.20
CA GLY A 601 -14.20 36.64 10.93
C GLY A 601 -15.58 36.00 11.05
N ILE A 602 -16.17 35.74 9.88
CA ILE A 602 -17.41 34.99 9.76
C ILE A 602 -17.05 33.51 9.68
N TYR A 603 -17.63 32.73 10.60
CA TYR A 603 -17.52 31.28 10.65
C TYR A 603 -18.87 30.68 10.26
N GLU A 604 -18.85 29.59 9.49
CA GLU A 604 -20.06 28.83 9.20
C GLU A 604 -20.20 27.66 10.18
N VAL A 605 -21.18 27.74 11.07
CA VAL A 605 -21.50 26.64 12.01
C VAL A 605 -22.53 25.73 11.36
N MET A 606 -22.15 24.48 11.13
CA MET A 606 -22.93 23.49 10.41
C MET A 606 -23.31 22.34 11.34
N LEU A 607 -24.55 21.85 11.23
CA LEU A 607 -25.06 20.72 12.00
C LEU A 607 -25.51 19.60 11.07
N GLY A 608 -25.10 18.37 11.35
CA GLY A 608 -25.40 17.22 10.51
C GLY A 608 -25.13 15.88 11.18
N PHE A 609 -25.34 14.80 10.42
CA PHE A 609 -25.05 13.42 10.86
C PHE A 609 -23.74 12.89 10.26
N SER A 610 -23.14 13.63 9.33
CA SER A 610 -21.77 13.43 8.85
C SER A 610 -21.31 14.68 8.12
N SER A 611 -20.01 14.79 7.83
CA SER A 611 -19.46 15.91 7.04
C SER A 611 -20.03 16.01 5.62
N ARG A 612 -20.70 14.95 5.14
CA ARG A 612 -21.40 14.88 3.84
C ARG A 612 -22.92 15.00 3.95
N ASP A 613 -23.45 14.97 5.18
CA ASP A 613 -24.88 15.04 5.46
C ASP A 613 -25.14 16.17 6.47
N ILE A 614 -24.87 17.39 6.02
CA ILE A 614 -25.18 18.62 6.75
C ILE A 614 -26.65 18.95 6.53
N LYS A 615 -27.40 19.10 7.62
CA LYS A 615 -28.84 19.37 7.58
C LYS A 615 -29.14 20.85 7.68
N GLN A 616 -28.37 21.59 8.48
CA GLN A 616 -28.60 23.00 8.76
C GLN A 616 -27.26 23.71 8.94
N SER A 617 -27.15 24.97 8.50
CA SER A 617 -25.98 25.81 8.75
C SER A 617 -26.39 27.22 9.16
N LYS A 618 -25.52 27.91 9.88
CA LYS A 618 -25.71 29.30 10.30
C LYS A 618 -24.35 30.00 10.38
N SER A 619 -24.24 31.16 9.73
CA SER A 619 -23.05 32.00 9.80
C SER A 619 -23.03 32.80 11.11
N VAL A 620 -21.87 32.88 11.72
CA VAL A 620 -21.64 33.52 13.02
C VAL A 620 -20.36 34.34 12.97
N TYR A 621 -20.42 35.59 13.42
CA TYR A 621 -19.23 36.44 13.51
C TYR A 621 -18.55 36.24 14.87
N ILE A 622 -17.24 35.96 14.86
CA ILE A 622 -16.42 35.83 16.07
C ILE A 622 -15.38 36.95 16.06
N SER A 623 -15.47 37.88 17.03
CA SER A 623 -14.43 38.89 17.27
C SER A 623 -13.22 38.28 17.98
N GLN A 624 -12.06 38.94 17.96
CA GLN A 624 -10.91 38.52 18.78
C GLN A 624 -11.29 38.36 20.26
#